data_AF-A0A392UZK8-F1
#
_entry.id   AF-A0A392UZK8-F1
#
_cell.length_a   1.000
_cell.length_b   1.000
_cell.length_c   1.000
_cell.angle_alpha   90.00
_cell.angle_beta   90.00
_cell.angle_gamma   90.00
#
_symmetry.space_group_name_H-M   'P 1'
#
loop_
_entity.id
_entity.type
_entity.pdbx_description
1 polymer ?
#
loop_
_entity_poly.entity_id
_entity_poly.type
_entity_poly.pdbx_seq_one_letter_code
_entity_poly.pdbx_strand_id
1 'polypeptide(L)' 'MLIGYCDAVWAGSADYRKSTSGACFFLGNNLISWFSKKQNCVSLSTVEAEYIAAG' A
#
# COMPACT_ATOMS: atom_id res chain seq x y z
N MET A 1 2.80 -17.12 14.75
CA MET A 1 1.83 -16.76 13.69
C MET A 1 2.38 -15.55 12.95
N LEU A 2 2.47 -15.62 11.62
CA LEU A 2 2.85 -14.49 10.77
C LEU A 2 1.56 -13.80 10.31
N ILE A 3 1.45 -12.49 10.50
CA ILE A 3 0.30 -11.69 10.09
C ILE A 3 0.80 -10.58 9.18
N GLY A 4 0.24 -10.46 7.98
CA GLY A 4 0.52 -9.37 7.05
C GLY A 4 -0.67 -8.45 6.89
N TYR A 5 -0.43 -7.15 6.90
CA TYR A 5 -1.40 -6.11 6.54
C TYR A 5 -0.90 -5.37 5.31
N CYS A 6 -1.78 -5.07 4.36
CA CYS A 6 -1.48 -4.25 3.19
C CYS A 6 -2.50 -3.12 3.13
N ASP A 7 -2.06 -1.93 2.75
CA ASP A 7 -2.85 -0.72 2.63
C ASP A 7 -2.42 0.07 1.40
N ALA A 8 -3.34 0.82 0.80
CA ALA A 8 -3.02 1.71 -0.30
C ALA A 8 -3.78 3.03 -0.18
N VAL A 9 -3.02 4.12 -0.12
CA VAL A 9 -3.58 5.47 -0.05
C VAL A 9 -3.57 6.09 -1.44
N TRP A 10 -4.76 6.45 -1.92
CA TRP A 10 -4.92 7.29 -3.10
C TRP A 10 -4.65 8.76 -2.75
N ALA A 11 -3.50 9.27 -3.15
CA ALA A 11 -3.19 10.69 -3.06
C ALA A 11 -3.78 11.40 -4.30
N GLY A 12 -4.94 12.04 -4.13
CA GLY A 12 -5.63 12.85 -5.16
C GLY A 12 -4.90 14.14 -5.57
N SER A 13 -3.56 14.12 -5.60
CA SER A 13 -2.72 15.25 -6.04
C SER A 13 -2.74 15.35 -7.56
N ALA A 14 -3.13 16.52 -8.06
CA ALA A 14 -3.22 16.85 -9.49
C ALA A 14 -1.89 16.64 -10.24
N ASP A 15 -0.75 16.78 -9.57
CA ASP A 15 0.58 16.70 -10.18
C ASP A 15 1.11 15.26 -10.32
N TYR A 16 0.64 14.32 -9.49
CA TYR A 16 1.27 13.00 -9.43
C TYR A 16 0.34 11.81 -9.61
N ARG A 17 -0.97 11.89 -9.31
CA ARG A 17 -1.98 10.80 -9.40
C ARG A 17 -1.51 9.38 -9.05
N LYS A 18 -0.43 9.24 -8.28
CA LYS A 18 0.26 7.99 -7.98
C LYS A 18 -0.05 7.65 -6.54
N SER A 19 -0.67 6.50 -6.35
CA SER A 19 -1.03 6.00 -5.03
C SER A 19 0.21 5.53 -4.28
N THR A 20 0.12 5.52 -2.96
CA THR A 20 1.18 4.97 -2.10
C THR A 20 0.67 3.68 -1.51
N SER A 21 1.30 2.56 -1.86
CA SER A 21 1.03 1.25 -1.25
C SER A 21 1.99 1.01 -0.09
N GLY A 22 1.51 0.43 0.99
CA GLY A 22 2.35 -0.03 2.10
C GLY A 22 1.92 -1.40 2.58
N ALA A 23 2.87 -2.15 3.13
CA ALA A 23 2.56 -3.37 3.84
C ALA A 23 3.39 -3.50 5.11
N CYS A 24 2.90 -4.31 6.02
CA CYS A 24 3.39 -4.45 7.38
C CYS A 24 3.25 -5.92 7.81
N PHE A 25 4.36 -6.55 8.17
CA PHE A 25 4.43 -7.96 8.53
C PHE A 25 4.81 -8.10 10.01
N PHE A 26 3.97 -8.79 10.76
CA PHE A 26 4.15 -9.06 12.18
C PHE A 26 4.40 -10.55 12.44
N LEU A 27 5.36 -10.84 13.31
CA LEU A 27 5.55 -12.16 13.91
C LEU A 27 5.12 -12.10 15.37
N GLY A 28 3.94 -12.65 15.66
CA GLY A 28 3.28 -12.41 16.96
C GLY A 28 2.90 -10.94 17.10
N ASN A 29 3.44 -10.26 18.12
CA ASN A 29 3.23 -8.83 18.36
C ASN A 29 4.37 -7.94 17.86
N ASN A 30 5.39 -8.52 17.20
CA ASN A 30 6.57 -7.79 16.76
C ASN A 30 6.49 -7.48 15.26
N LEU A 31 6.68 -6.21 14.89
CA LEU A 31 6.83 -5.80 13.49
C LEU A 31 8.20 -6.24 12.99
N ILE A 32 8.22 -7.17 12.03
CA ILE A 32 9.47 -7.72 11.48
C ILE A 32 9.85 -7.12 10.13
N SER A 33 8.89 -6.61 9.36
CA SER A 33 9.15 -5.98 8.07
C SER A 33 8.01 -5.05 7.69
N TRP A 34 8.34 -3.93 7.06
CA TRP A 34 7.38 -3.01 6.48
C TRP A 34 7.95 -2.40 5.21
N PHE A 35 7.08 -2.00 4.30
CA PHE A 35 7.46 -1.16 3.18
C PHE A 35 6.40 -0.10 2.93
N SER A 36 6.83 1.03 2.39
CA SER A 36 5.98 2.05 1.81
C SER A 36 6.56 2.43 0.46
N LYS A 37 5.80 2.19 -0.60
CA LYS A 37 6.23 2.35 -1.99
C LYS A 37 5.20 3.16 -2.74
N LYS A 38 5.67 4.21 -3.40
CA LYS A 38 4.87 4.93 -4.39
C LYS A 38 4.63 4.01 -5.58
N GLN A 39 3.36 3.76 -5.88
CA GLN A 39 2.98 2.97 -7.05
C GLN A 39 3.41 3.70 -8.31
N ASN A 40 3.95 2.93 -9.26
CA ASN A 40 4.39 3.49 -10.55
C ASN A 40 3.24 3.71 -11.52
N CYS A 41 2.11 3.03 -11.29
CA CYS A 41 0.85 3.21 -11.99
C CYS A 41 0.02 4.33 -11.35
N VAL A 42 -0.81 4.94 -12.19
CA VAL A 42 -1.85 5.88 -11.76
C VAL A 42 -3.08 5.06 -11.42
N SER A 43 -3.64 5.25 -10.22
CA SER A 43 -4.97 4.73 -9.87
C SER A 43 -5.97 5.88 -9.89
N LEU A 44 -7.20 5.60 -10.32
CA LEU A 44 -8.27 6.59 -10.42
C LEU A 44 -9.22 6.52 -9.21
N SER A 45 -9.04 5.52 -8.34
CA SER A 45 -9.77 5.33 -7.09
C SER A 45 -8.91 4.63 -6.03
N THR A 46 -9.38 4.64 -4.78
CA THR A 46 -8.79 3.87 -3.67
C THR A 46 -8.91 2.36 -3.89
N VAL A 47 -10.04 1.89 -4.43
CA VAL A 47 -10.25 0.45 -4.72
C VAL A 47 -9.20 -0.07 -5.70
N GLU A 48 -8.92 0.69 -6.77
CA GLU A 48 -7.84 0.33 -7.70
C GLU A 48 -6.47 0.41 -7.04
N ALA A 49 -6.23 1.40 -6.17
CA ALA A 49 -4.97 1.51 -5.43
C ALA A 49 -4.72 0.28 -4.55
N GLU A 50 -5.75 -0.18 -3.82
CA GLU A 50 -5.70 -1.37 -2.96
C GLU A 50 -5.51 -2.64 -3.77
N TYR A 51 -6.24 -2.79 -4.88
CA TYR A 51 -6.07 -3.93 -5.78
C TYR A 51 -4.63 -4.01 -6.30
N ILE A 52 -4.04 -2.88 -6.70
CA ILE A 52 -2.66 -2.84 -7.19
C ILE A 52 -1.64 -3.07 -6.06
N ALA A 53 -1.96 -2.71 -4.81
CA ALA A 53 -1.09 -2.97 -3.66
C ALA A 53 -1.13 -4.44 -3.20
N ALA A 54 -2.24 -5.13 -3.44
CA ALA A 54 -2.41 -6.55 -3.11
C ALA A 54 -1.88 -7.50 -4.20
N GLY A 55 -1.70 -7.01 -5.44
CA GLY A 55 -1.24 -7.75 -6.61
C GLY A 55 0.27 -7.94 -6.71
#